data_AF-A0A1G2P2S7-F1
#
_entry.id   AF-A0A1G2P2S7-F1
#
_cell.length_a   1.000
_cell.length_b   1.000
_cell.length_c   1.000
_cell.angle_alpha   90.00
_cell.angle_beta   90.00
_cell.angle_gamma   90.00
#
_symmetry.space_group_name_H-M   'P 1'
#
loop_
_entity.id
_entity.type
_entity.pdbx_description
1 polymer ?
#
loop_
_entity_poly.entity_id
_entity_poly.type
_entity_poly.pdbx_seq_one_letter_code
_entity_poly.pdbx_strand_id
1 'polypeptide(L)'
;MSSVDKNAVLVGVLKNRRDLNILLTEKWYRVPVKSAPKRSFKYVAFYQPAVFSKEGKRISYYARVSAYKKEKRMVMLPLERAHINANDDYFKISFSKIHKLSRPIRNKKPRRVIFGFTSVNRLRKAKNILELYDVNQTEEIIKSKLVKIGIKPLCQYFVRVNNKKRHYLDLAILCPKGKIAIECDNVKCHSSSAQRLKDNEKDHNLRNLGWTVVRLGEPEIMDNADRCVTKIKKLVKKMS
;
A
#
# COMPACT_ATOMS: atom_id res chain seq x y z
N MET A 1 19.04 -18.94 14.75
CA MET A 1 18.64 -18.62 13.36
C MET A 1 17.22 -19.11 13.14
N SER A 2 16.24 -18.19 13.11
CA SER A 2 14.83 -18.53 12.93
C SER A 2 14.56 -19.16 11.56
N SER A 3 13.71 -20.18 11.56
CA SER A 3 13.33 -20.96 10.38
C SER A 3 12.93 -20.05 9.22
N VAL A 4 13.77 -20.05 8.17
CA VAL A 4 13.53 -19.28 6.96
C VAL A 4 12.25 -19.81 6.30
N ASP A 5 11.20 -18.99 6.29
CA ASP A 5 9.99 -19.27 5.51
C ASP A 5 10.39 -19.40 4.03
N LYS A 6 10.49 -20.65 3.56
CA LYS A 6 11.13 -21.02 2.28
C LYS A 6 10.44 -20.38 1.07
N ASN A 7 9.24 -19.81 1.25
CA ASN A 7 8.41 -19.26 0.19
C ASN A 7 8.08 -17.76 0.36
N ALA A 8 8.73 -17.07 1.30
CA ALA A 8 8.50 -15.64 1.52
C ALA A 8 9.02 -14.79 0.33
N VAL A 9 8.16 -13.88 -0.11
CA VAL A 9 8.41 -12.90 -1.17
C VAL A 9 8.32 -11.50 -0.58
N LEU A 10 9.37 -10.70 -0.74
CA LEU A 10 9.31 -9.26 -0.52
C LEU A 10 8.76 -8.56 -1.76
N VAL A 11 7.78 -7.68 -1.60
CA VAL A 11 7.35 -6.77 -2.67
C VAL A 11 8.15 -5.48 -2.55
N GLY A 12 9.07 -5.26 -3.48
CA GLY A 12 9.85 -4.03 -3.61
C GLY A 12 9.22 -3.03 -4.59
N VAL A 13 9.61 -1.77 -4.50
CA VAL A 13 9.13 -0.69 -5.39
C VAL A 13 10.28 -0.18 -6.26
N LEU A 14 10.10 -0.20 -7.58
CA LEU A 14 11.00 0.43 -8.54
C LEU A 14 10.64 1.90 -8.67
N LYS A 15 11.56 2.82 -8.36
CA LYS A 15 11.19 4.24 -8.31
C LYS A 15 11.04 4.87 -9.68
N ASN A 16 11.78 4.39 -10.68
CA ASN A 16 11.84 4.96 -12.02
C ASN A 16 12.37 3.94 -13.05
N ARG A 17 12.37 4.33 -14.33
CA ARG A 17 12.84 3.47 -15.44
C ARG A 17 14.31 3.05 -15.30
N ARG A 18 15.17 3.91 -14.73
CA ARG A 18 16.58 3.59 -14.47
C ARG A 18 16.71 2.39 -13.52
N ASP A 19 15.94 2.36 -12.44
CA ASP A 19 15.93 1.23 -11.50
C ASP A 19 15.46 -0.06 -12.18
N LEU A 20 14.49 0.01 -13.10
CA LEU A 20 14.08 -1.14 -13.90
C LEU A 20 15.19 -1.61 -14.84
N ASN A 21 15.92 -0.68 -15.48
CA ASN A 21 17.04 -1.03 -16.34
C ASN A 21 18.13 -1.78 -15.55
N ILE A 22 18.58 -1.21 -14.42
CA ILE A 22 19.53 -1.84 -13.51
C ILE A 22 19.06 -3.24 -13.10
N LEU A 23 17.78 -3.38 -12.74
CA LEU A 23 17.24 -4.68 -12.37
C LEU A 23 17.37 -5.70 -13.51
N LEU A 24 17.05 -5.31 -14.75
CA LEU A 24 17.04 -6.22 -15.89
C LEU A 24 18.44 -6.52 -16.45
N THR A 25 19.34 -5.54 -16.44
CA THR A 25 20.70 -5.67 -17.01
C THR A 25 21.71 -6.14 -15.98
N GLU A 26 21.74 -5.52 -14.81
CA GLU A 26 22.73 -5.77 -13.74
C GLU A 26 22.22 -6.77 -12.68
N LYS A 27 20.93 -7.12 -12.71
CA LYS A 27 20.30 -8.15 -11.86
C LYS A 27 20.47 -7.91 -10.37
N TRP A 28 20.31 -6.66 -9.93
CA TRP A 28 20.26 -6.34 -8.52
C TRP A 28 19.20 -5.28 -8.19
N TYR A 29 18.81 -5.23 -6.90
CA TYR A 29 17.89 -4.25 -6.34
C TYR A 29 18.41 -3.74 -5.00
N ARG A 30 17.95 -2.57 -4.54
CA ARG A 30 18.40 -1.96 -3.29
C ARG A 30 17.26 -1.66 -2.32
N VAL A 31 17.54 -1.87 -1.03
CA VAL A 31 16.64 -1.51 0.07
C VAL A 31 17.43 -0.67 1.08
N PRO A 32 16.97 0.52 1.50
CA PRO A 32 17.66 1.28 2.55
C PRO A 32 17.71 0.47 3.85
N VAL A 33 18.86 0.41 4.52
CA VAL A 33 19.01 -0.37 5.76
C VAL A 33 18.03 0.09 6.85
N LYS A 34 17.84 1.41 6.97
CA LYS A 34 16.94 2.05 7.95
C LYS A 34 15.47 1.59 7.82
N SER A 35 15.04 1.20 6.62
CA SER A 35 13.68 0.73 6.34
C SER A 35 13.63 -0.71 5.84
N ALA A 36 14.74 -1.44 5.98
CA ALA A 36 14.83 -2.81 5.52
C ALA A 36 13.90 -3.71 6.34
N PRO A 37 13.24 -4.66 5.70
CA PRO A 37 12.37 -5.57 6.41
C PRO A 37 13.18 -6.50 7.31
N LYS A 38 12.69 -6.73 8.54
CA LYS A 38 13.33 -7.63 9.53
C LYS A 38 13.13 -9.12 9.20
N ARG A 39 12.09 -9.46 8.43
CA ARG A 39 11.76 -10.83 8.03
C ARG A 39 12.63 -11.27 6.85
N SER A 40 13.16 -12.49 6.90
CA SER A 40 13.90 -13.08 5.79
C SER A 40 12.98 -13.41 4.60
N PHE A 41 13.53 -13.34 3.39
CA PHE A 41 12.83 -13.66 2.15
C PHE A 41 13.78 -14.32 1.16
N LYS A 42 13.24 -15.17 0.29
CA LYS A 42 14.01 -15.81 -0.79
C LYS A 42 13.74 -15.20 -2.15
N TYR A 43 12.69 -14.41 -2.28
CA TYR A 43 12.26 -13.81 -3.53
C TYR A 43 11.94 -12.33 -3.34
N VAL A 44 12.11 -11.57 -4.42
CA VAL A 44 11.65 -10.19 -4.52
C VAL A 44 10.74 -10.07 -5.73
N ALA A 45 9.59 -9.43 -5.57
CA ALA A 45 8.69 -9.04 -6.64
C ALA A 45 8.73 -7.50 -6.79
N PHE A 46 8.69 -6.99 -8.01
CA PHE A 46 8.98 -5.58 -8.28
C PHE A 46 7.74 -4.83 -8.76
N TYR A 47 7.21 -3.96 -7.90
CA TYR A 47 6.12 -3.06 -8.24
C TYR A 47 6.62 -1.84 -9.00
N GLN A 48 5.97 -1.57 -10.13
CA GLN A 48 6.20 -0.44 -11.03
C GLN A 48 5.10 0.60 -10.75
N PRO A 49 5.40 1.78 -10.16
CA PRO A 49 4.43 2.84 -9.90
C PRO A 49 3.91 3.51 -11.17
N ALA A 50 3.03 4.50 -11.00
CA ALA A 50 2.40 5.22 -12.12
C ALA A 50 3.38 5.96 -13.05
N VAL A 51 4.60 6.27 -12.58
CA VAL A 51 5.67 6.89 -13.39
C VAL A 51 6.09 6.06 -14.61
N PHE A 52 5.75 4.77 -14.63
CA PHE A 52 5.98 3.89 -15.78
C PHE A 52 4.86 3.96 -16.84
N SER A 53 3.89 4.87 -16.70
CA SER A 53 2.81 5.13 -17.66
C SER A 53 2.04 3.85 -18.00
N LYS A 54 1.97 3.45 -19.29
CA LYS A 54 1.31 2.21 -19.73
C LYS A 54 1.87 0.99 -19.00
N GLU A 55 3.16 1.00 -18.63
CA GLU A 55 3.87 -0.05 -17.90
C GLU A 55 3.78 0.05 -16.37
N GLY A 56 3.10 1.06 -15.86
CA GLY A 56 2.95 1.30 -14.44
C GLY A 56 1.76 0.59 -13.79
N LYS A 57 1.65 0.83 -12.49
CA LYS A 57 0.62 0.31 -11.59
C LYS A 57 0.54 -1.22 -11.62
N ARG A 58 1.68 -1.90 -11.67
CA ARG A 58 1.73 -3.37 -11.75
C ARG A 58 2.99 -3.99 -11.20
N ILE A 59 2.93 -5.29 -10.93
CA ILE A 59 4.10 -6.16 -10.75
C ILE A 59 4.19 -7.04 -11.98
N SER A 60 5.32 -6.94 -12.70
CA SER A 60 5.59 -7.76 -13.89
C SER A 60 6.76 -8.69 -13.70
N TYR A 61 7.65 -8.39 -12.75
CA TYR A 61 8.93 -9.08 -12.57
C TYR A 61 9.07 -9.58 -11.15
N TYR A 62 9.77 -10.70 -11.02
CA TYR A 62 10.23 -11.22 -9.73
C TYR A 62 11.54 -11.97 -9.92
N ALA A 63 12.29 -12.14 -8.84
CA ALA A 63 13.57 -12.83 -8.87
C ALA A 63 13.86 -13.53 -7.56
N ARG A 64 14.65 -14.61 -7.62
CA ARG A 64 15.18 -15.30 -6.45
C ARG A 64 16.46 -14.61 -5.99
N VAL A 65 16.55 -14.29 -4.71
CA VAL A 65 17.74 -13.72 -4.09
C VAL A 65 18.89 -14.73 -4.19
N SER A 66 20.02 -14.29 -4.74
CA SER A 66 21.27 -15.06 -4.78
C SER A 66 22.27 -14.59 -3.73
N ALA A 67 22.35 -13.28 -3.48
CA ALA A 67 23.26 -12.71 -2.50
C ALA A 67 22.71 -11.41 -1.89
N TYR A 68 23.28 -11.04 -0.76
CA TYR A 68 22.93 -9.83 -0.01
C TYR A 68 24.20 -9.17 0.52
N LYS A 69 24.41 -7.89 0.21
CA LYS A 69 25.57 -7.11 0.65
C LYS A 69 25.13 -5.75 1.18
N LYS A 70 25.68 -5.33 2.32
CA LYS A 70 25.52 -3.94 2.81
C LYS A 70 26.54 -3.05 2.11
N GLU A 71 26.09 -1.96 1.50
CA GLU A 71 26.93 -1.06 0.71
C GLU A 71 26.34 0.37 0.68
N LYS A 72 27.19 1.39 0.55
CA LYS A 72 26.72 2.78 0.44
C LYS A 72 26.05 3.03 -0.91
N ARG A 73 25.05 3.93 -0.95
CA ARG A 73 24.35 4.28 -2.20
C ARG A 73 25.33 4.74 -3.29
N MET A 74 26.26 5.62 -2.95
CA MET A 74 27.24 6.17 -3.89
C MET A 74 28.13 5.11 -4.55
N VAL A 75 28.35 3.97 -3.89
CA VAL A 75 29.16 2.87 -4.43
C VAL A 75 28.34 2.09 -5.47
N MET A 76 27.06 1.81 -5.19
CA MET A 76 26.17 1.12 -6.14
C MET A 76 25.69 2.01 -7.28
N LEU A 77 25.62 3.32 -7.07
CA LEU A 77 25.16 4.31 -8.03
C LEU A 77 26.20 5.44 -8.13
N PRO A 78 27.35 5.21 -8.80
CA PRO A 78 28.45 6.18 -8.86
C PRO A 78 28.08 7.54 -9.46
N LEU A 79 27.08 7.58 -10.35
CA LEU A 79 26.57 8.81 -10.95
C LEU A 79 25.68 9.64 -10.00
N GLU A 80 25.41 9.15 -8.77
CA GLU A 80 24.55 9.82 -7.79
C GLU A 80 25.34 10.28 -6.55
N ARG A 81 26.61 10.66 -6.69
CA ARG A 81 27.46 11.13 -5.58
C ARG A 81 26.88 12.34 -4.83
N ALA A 82 26.22 13.26 -5.53
CA ALA A 82 25.59 14.45 -4.94
C ALA A 82 24.16 14.19 -4.38
N HIS A 83 23.67 12.95 -4.40
CA HIS A 83 22.35 12.62 -3.88
C HIS A 83 22.31 12.79 -2.35
N ILE A 84 21.21 13.33 -1.80
CA ILE A 84 21.07 13.56 -0.34
C ILE A 84 21.32 12.30 0.50
N ASN A 85 20.94 11.13 -0.01
CA ASN A 85 21.21 9.81 0.57
C ASN A 85 22.47 9.09 0.03
N ALA A 86 23.45 9.78 -0.56
CA ALA A 86 24.64 9.15 -1.16
C ALA A 86 25.46 8.33 -0.15
N ASN A 87 25.56 8.83 1.08
CA ASN A 87 26.32 8.22 2.17
C ASN A 87 25.54 7.20 3.01
N ASP A 88 24.23 7.08 2.79
CA ASP A 88 23.36 6.15 3.51
C ASP A 88 23.68 4.69 3.14
N ASP A 89 23.50 3.82 4.12
CA ASP A 89 23.63 2.38 3.94
C ASP A 89 22.39 1.78 3.26
N TYR A 90 22.65 0.93 2.27
CA TYR A 90 21.64 0.15 1.57
C TYR A 90 22.08 -1.31 1.53
N PHE A 91 21.10 -2.17 1.42
CA PHE A 91 21.33 -3.56 1.06
C PHE A 91 21.20 -3.75 -0.44
N LYS A 92 22.29 -4.17 -1.08
CA LYS A 92 22.34 -4.66 -2.45
C LYS A 92 21.90 -6.11 -2.47
N ILE A 93 20.77 -6.37 -3.12
CA ILE A 93 20.18 -7.69 -3.28
C ILE A 93 20.46 -8.12 -4.70
N SER A 94 21.26 -9.17 -4.87
CA SER A 94 21.60 -9.71 -6.20
C SER A 94 20.70 -10.88 -6.56
N PHE A 95 20.51 -11.07 -7.85
CA PHE A 95 19.68 -12.12 -8.43
C PHE A 95 20.42 -12.85 -9.54
N SER A 96 20.22 -14.16 -9.67
CA SER A 96 20.79 -14.92 -10.79
C SER A 96 20.03 -14.69 -12.10
N LYS A 97 18.69 -14.64 -11.99
CA LYS A 97 17.77 -14.46 -13.13
C LYS A 97 16.56 -13.64 -12.70
N ILE A 98 16.16 -12.73 -13.59
CA ILE A 98 14.89 -12.00 -13.47
C ILE A 98 13.83 -12.75 -14.26
N HIS A 99 12.72 -13.08 -13.61
CA HIS A 99 11.59 -13.75 -14.22
C HIS A 99 10.47 -12.74 -14.49
N LYS A 100 9.88 -12.82 -15.67
CA LYS A 100 8.64 -12.12 -16.00
C LYS A 100 7.46 -13.01 -15.61
N LEU A 101 6.46 -12.43 -14.94
CA LEU A 101 5.20 -13.12 -14.67
C LEU A 101 4.45 -13.33 -15.99
N SER A 102 3.82 -14.50 -16.16
CA SER A 102 2.97 -14.79 -17.32
C SER A 102 1.82 -13.79 -17.45
N ARG A 103 1.31 -13.31 -16.31
CA ARG A 103 0.32 -12.24 -16.24
C ARG A 103 0.70 -11.22 -15.17
N PRO A 104 0.75 -9.92 -15.49
CA PRO A 104 1.10 -8.91 -14.50
C PRO A 104 -0.01 -8.73 -13.46
N ILE A 105 0.39 -8.57 -12.20
CA ILE A 105 -0.52 -8.27 -11.09
C ILE A 105 -0.80 -6.77 -11.12
N ARG A 106 -2.07 -6.37 -11.31
CA ARG A 106 -2.42 -4.95 -11.52
C ARG A 106 -2.92 -4.26 -10.25
N ASN A 107 -2.55 -3.00 -10.09
CA ASN A 107 -3.10 -2.09 -9.09
C ASN A 107 -4.23 -1.25 -9.72
N LYS A 108 -5.38 -1.88 -9.96
CA LYS A 108 -6.50 -1.31 -10.74
C LYS A 108 -7.06 -0.03 -10.11
N LYS A 109 -7.37 -0.06 -8.81
CA LYS A 109 -7.68 1.13 -7.99
C LYS A 109 -6.35 1.54 -7.34
N PRO A 110 -5.70 2.67 -7.69
CA PRO A 110 -4.33 2.96 -7.28
C PRO A 110 -4.15 3.00 -5.76
N ARG A 111 -3.68 1.90 -5.17
CA ARG A 111 -3.31 1.81 -3.76
C ARG A 111 -1.83 2.11 -3.59
N ARG A 112 -1.45 2.75 -2.48
CA ARG A 112 -0.04 2.96 -2.16
C ARG A 112 0.61 1.61 -1.85
N VAL A 113 1.48 1.16 -2.74
CA VAL A 113 2.29 -0.04 -2.49
C VAL A 113 3.55 0.39 -1.75
N ILE A 114 3.75 -0.19 -0.57
CA ILE A 114 4.98 -0.07 0.23
C ILE A 114 5.68 -1.43 0.27
N PHE A 115 6.86 -1.50 0.89
CA PHE A 115 7.47 -2.79 1.19
C PHE A 115 6.51 -3.65 2.00
N GLY A 116 6.22 -4.85 1.50
CA GLY A 116 5.30 -5.79 2.15
C GLY A 116 5.66 -7.23 1.78
N PHE A 117 5.16 -8.17 2.58
CA PHE A 117 5.43 -9.59 2.38
C PHE A 117 4.24 -10.31 1.77
N THR A 118 4.54 -11.29 0.92
CA THR A 118 3.59 -12.25 0.39
C THR A 118 4.28 -13.62 0.23
N SER A 119 3.63 -14.57 -0.42
CA SER A 119 4.18 -15.89 -0.74
C SER A 119 4.31 -16.10 -2.25
N VAL A 120 5.20 -17.01 -2.64
CA VAL A 120 5.35 -17.41 -4.05
C VAL A 120 4.02 -17.91 -4.66
N ASN A 121 3.22 -18.65 -3.89
CA ASN A 121 1.91 -19.14 -4.33
C ASN A 121 0.96 -17.98 -4.66
N ARG A 122 0.86 -16.97 -3.78
CA ARG A 122 0.05 -15.77 -4.04
C ARG A 122 0.58 -14.95 -5.21
N LEU A 123 1.91 -14.77 -5.30
CA LEU A 123 2.54 -14.09 -6.42
C LEU A 123 2.18 -14.71 -7.77
N ARG A 124 2.07 -16.04 -7.85
CA ARG A 124 1.72 -16.75 -9.09
C ARG A 124 0.24 -16.68 -9.44
N LYS A 125 -0.66 -16.59 -8.44
CA LYS A 125 -2.12 -16.68 -8.64
C LYS A 125 -2.82 -15.32 -8.69
N ALA A 126 -2.32 -14.33 -7.94
CA ALA A 126 -3.00 -13.06 -7.75
C ALA A 126 -3.25 -12.32 -9.07
N LYS A 127 -4.44 -11.76 -9.23
CA LYS A 127 -4.84 -10.89 -10.34
C LYS A 127 -4.60 -9.41 -10.02
N ASN A 128 -4.62 -9.06 -8.75
CA ASN A 128 -4.46 -7.69 -8.27
C ASN A 128 -3.70 -7.61 -6.94
N ILE A 129 -3.38 -6.40 -6.52
CA ILE A 129 -2.58 -6.14 -5.30
C ILE A 129 -3.28 -6.59 -4.01
N LEU A 130 -4.62 -6.55 -3.93
CA LEU A 130 -5.35 -6.98 -2.73
C LEU A 130 -5.24 -8.50 -2.54
N GLU A 131 -5.46 -9.26 -3.61
CA GLU A 131 -5.25 -10.71 -3.61
C GLU A 131 -3.80 -11.08 -3.30
N LEU A 132 -2.84 -10.29 -3.76
CA LEU A 132 -1.42 -10.52 -3.48
C LEU A 132 -1.11 -10.41 -1.97
N TYR A 133 -1.67 -9.40 -1.31
CA TYR A 133 -1.45 -9.17 0.13
C TYR A 133 -2.48 -9.87 1.03
N ASP A 134 -3.44 -10.62 0.46
CA ASP A 134 -4.50 -11.27 1.23
C ASP A 134 -5.32 -10.27 2.05
N VAL A 135 -5.62 -9.13 1.41
CA VAL A 135 -6.34 -8.01 2.00
C VAL A 135 -7.78 -8.02 1.50
N ASN A 136 -8.73 -8.01 2.44
CA ASN A 136 -10.14 -7.99 2.12
C ASN A 136 -10.57 -6.64 1.52
N GLN A 137 -11.57 -6.67 0.62
CA GLN A 137 -12.17 -5.46 0.03
C GLN A 137 -13.21 -4.84 0.96
N THR A 138 -12.80 -4.52 2.18
CA THR A 138 -13.64 -3.99 3.26
C THR A 138 -14.47 -2.76 2.83
N GLU A 139 -13.85 -1.84 2.09
CA GLU A 139 -14.52 -0.67 1.50
C GLU A 139 -15.74 -1.05 0.63
N GLU A 140 -15.59 -2.08 -0.23
CA GLU A 140 -16.64 -2.50 -1.16
C GLU A 140 -17.77 -3.23 -0.41
N ILE A 141 -17.44 -3.98 0.64
CA ILE A 141 -18.43 -4.63 1.52
C ILE A 141 -19.33 -3.56 2.15
N ILE A 142 -18.73 -2.57 2.83
CA ILE A 142 -19.49 -1.50 3.50
C ILE A 142 -20.28 -0.67 2.48
N LYS A 143 -19.65 -0.28 1.36
CA LYS A 143 -20.31 0.46 0.29
C LYS A 143 -21.55 -0.27 -0.23
N SER A 144 -21.41 -1.56 -0.57
CA SER A 144 -22.52 -2.34 -1.14
C SER A 144 -23.71 -2.42 -0.19
N LYS A 145 -23.47 -2.57 1.11
CA LYS A 145 -24.53 -2.59 2.13
C LYS A 145 -25.16 -1.22 2.36
N LEU A 146 -24.38 -0.14 2.38
CA LEU A 146 -24.93 1.23 2.46
C LEU A 146 -25.85 1.54 1.27
N VAL A 147 -25.42 1.19 0.05
CA VAL A 147 -26.22 1.38 -1.17
C VAL A 147 -27.54 0.61 -1.10
N LYS A 148 -27.51 -0.64 -0.61
CA LYS A 148 -28.72 -1.46 -0.41
C LYS A 148 -29.75 -0.81 0.52
N ILE A 149 -29.32 0.00 1.48
CA ILE A 149 -30.21 0.72 2.41
C ILE A 149 -30.49 2.18 1.98
N GLY A 150 -30.20 2.53 0.72
CA GLY A 150 -30.49 3.85 0.14
C GLY A 150 -29.47 4.94 0.43
N ILE A 151 -28.38 4.63 1.15
CA ILE A 151 -27.30 5.60 1.42
C ILE A 151 -26.26 5.49 0.30
N LYS A 152 -26.04 6.57 -0.44
CA LYS A 152 -25.09 6.61 -1.57
C LYS A 152 -23.77 7.27 -1.14
N PRO A 153 -22.76 6.51 -0.67
CA PRO A 153 -21.46 7.09 -0.34
C PRO A 153 -20.68 7.47 -1.60
N LEU A 154 -19.95 8.59 -1.51
CA LEU A 154 -18.99 9.04 -2.50
C LEU A 154 -17.67 8.28 -2.32
N CYS A 155 -17.21 7.63 -3.37
CA CYS A 155 -15.92 6.93 -3.40
C CYS A 155 -14.80 7.92 -3.81
N GLN A 156 -13.59 7.73 -3.25
CA GLN A 156 -12.41 8.52 -3.63
C GLN A 156 -12.60 10.04 -3.42
N TYR A 157 -13.44 10.42 -2.47
CA TYR A 157 -13.63 11.81 -2.11
C TYR A 157 -12.34 12.36 -1.49
N PHE A 158 -11.90 13.55 -1.92
CA PHE A 158 -10.73 14.19 -1.33
C PHE A 158 -11.10 15.50 -0.64
N VAL A 159 -10.48 15.72 0.52
CA VAL A 159 -10.59 16.94 1.30
C VAL A 159 -9.29 17.71 1.19
N ARG A 160 -9.36 19.01 0.87
CA ARG A 160 -8.21 19.91 0.91
C ARG A 160 -8.09 20.52 2.30
N VAL A 161 -6.91 20.40 2.90
CA VAL A 161 -6.54 21.05 4.16
C VAL A 161 -5.53 22.14 3.87
N ASN A 162 -5.78 23.35 4.38
CA ASN A 162 -4.92 24.53 4.24
C ASN A 162 -4.49 24.82 2.79
N ASN A 163 -5.37 24.56 1.82
CA ASN A 163 -5.14 24.72 0.37
C ASN A 163 -3.91 24.00 -0.22
N LYS A 164 -3.27 23.08 0.51
CA LYS A 164 -2.05 22.39 0.06
C LYS A 164 -2.14 20.86 0.14
N LYS A 165 -2.65 20.31 1.24
CA LYS A 165 -2.66 18.84 1.49
C LYS A 165 -4.01 18.25 1.08
N ARG A 166 -3.99 17.14 0.32
CA ARG A 166 -5.20 16.38 -0.04
C ARG A 166 -5.28 15.11 0.79
N HIS A 167 -6.35 14.95 1.55
CA HIS A 167 -6.68 13.71 2.22
C HIS A 167 -7.75 12.97 1.42
N TYR A 168 -7.44 11.77 0.95
CA TYR A 168 -8.42 10.89 0.32
C TYR A 168 -9.15 10.10 1.38
N LEU A 169 -10.47 10.03 1.25
CA LEU A 169 -11.37 9.24 2.08
C LEU A 169 -11.76 7.97 1.33
N ASP A 170 -11.89 6.85 2.04
CA ASP A 170 -12.33 5.61 1.43
C ASP A 170 -13.78 5.75 0.94
N LEU A 171 -14.65 6.21 1.85
CA LEU A 171 -16.04 6.57 1.57
C LEU A 171 -16.41 7.87 2.29
N ALA A 172 -17.19 8.72 1.63
CA ALA A 172 -17.74 9.94 2.21
C ALA A 172 -19.26 9.98 2.07
N ILE A 173 -19.95 10.46 3.10
CA ILE A 173 -21.40 10.72 3.04
C ILE A 173 -21.61 12.19 3.38
N LEU A 174 -22.20 12.93 2.45
CA LEU A 174 -22.56 14.33 2.65
C LEU A 174 -24.01 14.38 3.11
N CYS A 175 -24.26 14.95 4.29
CA CYS A 175 -25.58 15.17 4.86
C CYS A 175 -25.86 16.68 4.95
N PRO A 176 -27.13 17.12 5.04
CA PRO A 176 -27.48 18.53 5.19
C PRO A 176 -26.81 19.22 6.39
N LYS A 177 -26.76 18.56 7.56
CA LYS A 177 -26.23 19.15 8.81
C LYS A 177 -24.78 18.72 9.10
N GLY A 178 -24.12 17.98 8.22
CA GLY A 178 -22.78 17.47 8.49
C GLY A 178 -22.23 16.51 7.44
N LYS A 179 -20.99 16.08 7.63
CA LYS A 179 -20.29 15.19 6.68
C LYS A 179 -19.66 14.04 7.44
N ILE A 180 -19.73 12.83 6.88
CA ILE A 180 -19.18 11.63 7.49
C ILE A 180 -18.06 11.09 6.59
N ALA A 181 -16.88 10.91 7.17
CA ALA A 181 -15.76 10.22 6.55
C ALA A 181 -15.71 8.79 7.12
N ILE A 182 -15.76 7.78 6.27
CA ILE A 182 -15.62 6.37 6.67
C ILE A 182 -14.28 5.88 6.15
N GLU A 183 -13.46 5.34 7.05
CA GLU A 183 -12.13 4.79 6.78
C GLU A 183 -12.12 3.30 7.15
N CYS A 184 -11.73 2.45 6.21
CA CYS A 184 -11.69 1.00 6.37
C CYS A 184 -10.24 0.55 6.60
N ASP A 185 -9.87 0.36 7.86
CA ASP A 185 -8.49 0.05 8.25
C ASP A 185 -8.18 -1.45 8.11
N ASN A 186 -7.32 -1.81 7.16
CA ASN A 186 -6.80 -3.17 7.02
C ASN A 186 -5.59 -3.38 7.94
N VAL A 187 -5.76 -4.19 8.99
CA VAL A 187 -4.77 -4.39 10.06
C VAL A 187 -3.42 -4.88 9.50
N LYS A 188 -3.45 -5.67 8.41
CA LYS A 188 -2.26 -6.26 7.77
C LYS A 188 -1.32 -5.24 7.10
N CYS A 189 -1.76 -3.99 6.86
CA CYS A 189 -1.00 -2.99 6.10
C CYS A 189 -0.52 -1.77 6.90
N HIS A 190 -0.93 -1.59 8.17
CA HIS A 190 -0.85 -0.27 8.85
C HIS A 190 -0.08 -0.22 10.20
N SER A 191 0.73 -1.21 10.55
CA SER A 191 1.28 -1.33 11.91
C SER A 191 2.56 -0.54 12.23
N SER A 192 2.83 0.61 11.60
CA SER A 192 3.99 1.46 11.97
C SER A 192 3.58 2.66 12.82
N SER A 193 4.39 3.03 13.82
CA SER A 193 4.17 4.22 14.68
C SER A 193 4.07 5.52 13.87
N ALA A 194 4.87 5.65 12.82
CA ALA A 194 4.83 6.79 11.90
C ALA A 194 3.51 6.89 11.09
N GLN A 195 2.82 5.77 10.86
CA GLN A 195 1.53 5.77 10.18
C GLN A 195 0.42 6.21 11.13
N ARG A 196 0.42 5.72 12.38
CA ARG A 196 -0.53 6.15 13.42
C ARG A 196 -0.51 7.67 13.64
N LEU A 197 0.68 8.27 13.67
CA LEU A 197 0.81 9.73 13.79
C LEU A 197 0.16 10.47 12.61
N LYS A 198 0.33 9.96 11.38
CA LYS A 198 -0.28 10.56 10.17
C LYS A 198 -1.79 10.38 10.13
N ASP A 199 -2.29 9.25 10.61
CA ASP A 199 -3.72 8.96 10.68
C ASP A 199 -4.38 9.86 11.73
N ASN A 200 -3.74 10.06 12.88
CA ASN A 200 -4.20 11.02 13.90
C ASN A 200 -4.22 12.47 13.39
N GLU A 201 -3.17 12.89 12.67
CA GLU A 201 -3.11 14.21 12.05
C GLU A 201 -4.24 14.39 11.02
N LYS A 202 -4.49 13.36 10.19
CA LYS A 202 -5.60 13.34 9.22
C LYS A 202 -6.94 13.48 9.93
N ASP A 203 -7.19 12.69 10.97
CA ASP A 203 -8.46 12.71 11.69
C ASP A 203 -8.71 14.06 12.36
N HIS A 204 -7.68 14.65 12.98
CA HIS A 204 -7.76 15.97 13.57
C HIS A 204 -8.14 17.03 12.53
N ASN A 205 -7.44 17.04 11.38
CA ASN A 205 -7.74 17.99 10.30
C ASN A 205 -9.15 17.81 9.73
N LEU A 206 -9.62 16.57 9.58
CA LEU A 206 -10.98 16.30 9.12
C LEU A 206 -12.02 16.83 10.11
N ARG A 207 -11.83 16.59 11.41
CA ARG A 207 -12.72 17.11 12.46
C ARG A 207 -12.79 18.63 12.46
N ASN A 208 -11.65 19.32 12.31
CA ASN A 208 -11.60 20.78 12.21
C ASN A 208 -12.35 21.32 10.98
N LEU A 209 -12.51 20.50 9.93
CA LEU A 209 -13.29 20.83 8.73
C LEU A 209 -14.76 20.38 8.82
N GLY A 210 -15.24 20.01 10.02
CA GLY A 210 -16.62 19.62 10.28
C GLY A 210 -16.96 18.18 9.87
N TRP A 211 -15.96 17.31 9.67
CA TRP A 211 -16.18 15.91 9.36
C TRP A 211 -16.26 15.06 10.63
N THR A 212 -17.28 14.21 10.70
CA THR A 212 -17.30 13.09 11.65
C THR A 212 -16.57 11.90 11.03
N VAL A 213 -15.49 11.47 11.67
CA VAL A 213 -14.66 10.34 11.20
C VAL A 213 -15.10 9.04 11.86
N VAL A 214 -15.39 8.03 11.05
CA VAL A 214 -15.73 6.66 11.46
C VAL A 214 -14.66 5.71 10.93
N ARG A 215 -13.82 5.18 11.81
CA ARG A 215 -12.86 4.11 11.50
C ARG A 215 -13.50 2.75 11.75
N LEU A 216 -13.38 1.87 10.77
CA LEU A 216 -13.87 0.48 10.82
C LEU A 216 -12.68 -0.45 10.60
N GLY A 217 -12.40 -1.30 11.58
CA GLY A 217 -11.32 -2.28 11.47
C GLY A 217 -11.72 -3.46 10.58
N GLU A 218 -10.75 -4.06 9.87
CA GLU A 218 -11.00 -5.25 9.04
C GLU A 218 -11.75 -6.37 9.78
N PRO A 219 -11.38 -6.78 11.02
CA PRO A 219 -12.15 -7.79 11.75
C PRO A 219 -13.60 -7.37 12.00
N GLU A 220 -13.84 -6.12 12.40
CA GLU A 220 -15.20 -5.61 12.66
C GLU A 220 -16.09 -5.72 11.41
N ILE A 221 -15.54 -5.36 10.25
CA ILE A 221 -16.25 -5.42 8.97
C ILE A 221 -16.48 -6.87 8.54
N MET A 222 -15.48 -7.73 8.69
CA MET A 222 -15.58 -9.13 8.25
C MET A 222 -16.53 -9.94 9.13
N ASP A 223 -16.51 -9.72 10.45
CA ASP A 223 -17.32 -10.45 11.40
C ASP A 223 -18.76 -9.93 11.45
N ASN A 224 -18.97 -8.61 11.32
CA ASN A 224 -20.31 -8.02 11.44
C ASN A 224 -20.48 -6.68 10.69
N ALA A 225 -20.38 -6.72 9.37
CA ALA A 225 -20.61 -5.54 8.53
C ALA A 225 -21.99 -4.88 8.74
N ASP A 226 -23.04 -5.63 9.10
CA ASP A 226 -24.38 -5.06 9.33
C ASP A 226 -24.44 -4.19 10.58
N ARG A 227 -23.69 -4.53 11.62
CA ARG A 227 -23.49 -3.66 12.79
C ARG A 227 -22.79 -2.36 12.40
N CYS A 228 -21.74 -2.43 11.58
CA CYS A 228 -21.05 -1.23 11.09
C CYS A 228 -22.00 -0.31 10.31
N VAL A 229 -22.79 -0.89 9.41
CA VAL A 229 -23.78 -0.17 8.59
C VAL A 229 -24.87 0.45 9.48
N THR A 230 -25.33 -0.26 10.50
CA THR A 230 -26.30 0.25 11.48
C THR A 230 -25.76 1.47 12.24
N LYS A 231 -24.48 1.42 12.66
CA LYS A 231 -23.80 2.56 13.31
C LYS A 231 -23.75 3.78 12.37
N ILE A 232 -23.39 3.57 11.09
CA ILE A 232 -23.36 4.65 10.10
C ILE A 232 -24.76 5.20 9.84
N LYS A 233 -25.79 4.35 9.69
CA LYS A 233 -27.18 4.76 9.49
C LYS A 233 -27.68 5.65 10.63
N LYS A 234 -27.35 5.31 11.88
CA LYS A 234 -27.68 6.14 13.05
C LYS A 234 -27.03 7.53 12.98
N LEU A 235 -25.78 7.61 12.54
CA LEU A 235 -25.07 8.89 12.36
C LEU A 235 -25.69 9.71 11.23
N VAL A 236 -25.98 9.10 10.08
CA VAL A 236 -26.65 9.78 8.96
C VAL A 236 -27.99 10.36 9.41
N LYS A 237 -28.80 9.61 10.17
CA LYS A 237 -30.08 10.11 10.70
C LYS A 237 -29.92 11.32 11.62
N LYS A 238 -28.85 11.37 12.43
CA LYS A 238 -28.55 12.53 13.29
C LYS A 238 -28.12 13.77 12.51
N MET A 239 -27.56 13.59 11.30
CA MET A 239 -27.02 14.66 10.45
C MET A 239 -27.92 15.00 9.26
N SER A 240 -29.07 14.34 9.15
CA SER A 240 -30.10 14.63 8.15
C SER A 240 -30.98 15.80 8.57
#